data_AF-A0A345U7I1-F1
#
_entry.id   AF-A0A345U7I1-F1
#
_cell.length_a   1.000
_cell.length_b   1.000
_cell.length_c   1.000
_cell.angle_alpha   90.00
_cell.angle_beta   90.00
_cell.angle_gamma   90.00
#
_symmetry.space_group_name_H-M   'P 1'
#
loop_
_entity.id
_entity.type
_entity.pdbx_description
1 polymer ?
#
loop_
_entity_poly.entity_id
_entity_poly.type
_entity_poly.pdbx_seq_one_letter_code
_entity_poly.pdbx_strand_id
1 'polypeptide(L)' 'MKIYNQRNRWIWGFSIGSETWNGRLAMIAFIMIFSIEFFFLYL' A
#
# COMPACT_ATOMS: atom_id res chain seq x y z
N MET A 1 -23.60 18.06 13.57
CA MET A 1 -22.15 18.24 13.25
C MET A 1 -21.86 17.46 11.98
N LYS A 2 -21.64 18.13 10.84
CA LYS A 2 -21.27 17.42 9.60
C LYS A 2 -19.86 16.87 9.78
N ILE A 3 -19.72 15.56 9.88
CA ILE A 3 -18.42 14.90 9.79
C ILE A 3 -18.00 15.08 8.33
N TYR A 4 -17.23 16.14 8.06
CA TYR A 4 -16.58 16.30 6.78
C TYR A 4 -15.74 15.04 6.58
N ASN A 5 -16.11 14.26 5.57
CA ASN A 5 -15.40 13.04 5.21
C ASN A 5 -14.01 13.51 4.74
N GLN A 6 -13.01 13.54 5.63
CA GLN A 6 -11.63 14.01 5.36
C GLN A 6 -10.89 12.98 4.49
N ARG A 7 -11.51 12.56 3.39
CA ARG A 7 -10.91 11.71 2.37
C ARG A 7 -9.83 12.55 1.67
N ASN A 8 -8.62 12.00 1.51
CA ASN A 8 -7.43 12.62 0.92
C ASN A 8 -6.63 13.63 1.78
N ARG A 9 -6.79 13.67 3.10
CA ARG A 9 -5.81 14.38 3.92
C ARG A 9 -4.58 13.49 4.11
N TRP A 10 -3.42 13.96 3.68
CA TRP A 10 -2.15 13.27 3.93
C TRP A 10 -1.79 13.42 5.40
N ILE A 11 -2.13 12.41 6.19
CA ILE A 11 -1.93 12.39 7.64
C ILE A 11 -0.78 11.45 7.93
N TRP A 12 0.26 11.98 8.55
CA TRP A 12 1.38 11.19 9.07
C TRP A 12 0.96 10.54 10.41
N GLY A 13 1.24 9.24 10.57
CA GLY A 13 0.88 8.46 11.75
C GLY A 13 0.02 7.24 11.42
N PHE A 14 -0.41 6.51 12.46
CA PHE A 14 -1.27 5.32 12.32
C PHE A 14 -2.74 5.74 12.13
N SER A 15 -3.11 6.04 10.88
CA SER A 15 -4.49 6.29 10.48
C SER A 15 -5.04 5.14 9.63
N ILE A 16 -6.37 5.05 9.52
CA ILE A 16 -7.02 4.06 8.65
C ILE A 16 -6.60 4.23 7.17
N GLY A 17 -6.33 5.46 6.75
CA GLY A 17 -5.87 5.79 5.39
C GLY A 17 -4.45 5.29 5.14
N SER A 18 -3.53 5.50 6.10
CA SER A 18 -2.16 5.01 6.00
C SER A 18 -2.09 3.49 6.05
N GLU A 19 -2.91 2.82 6.87
CA GLU A 19 -2.98 1.35 6.91
C GLU A 19 -3.43 0.79 5.55
N THR A 20 -4.49 1.37 4.97
CA THR A 20 -5.00 0.95 3.66
C THR A 20 -3.96 1.15 2.54
N TRP A 21 -3.25 2.28 2.53
CA TRP A 21 -2.20 2.56 1.55
C TRP A 21 -1.00 1.63 1.72
N ASN A 22 -0.53 1.42 2.95
CA ASN A 22 0.57 0.52 3.24
C ASN A 22 0.24 -0.93 2.87
N GLY A 23 -0.99 -1.39 3.14
CA GLY A 23 -1.45 -2.72 2.74
C GLY A 23 -1.44 -2.91 1.22
N ARG A 24 -1.90 -1.92 0.44
CA ARG A 24 -1.87 -1.98 -1.03
C ARG A 24 -0.44 -2.03 -1.57
N LEU A 25 0.46 -1.19 -1.03
CA LEU A 25 1.86 -1.19 -1.41
C LEU A 25 2.53 -2.54 -1.07
N ALA A 26 2.21 -3.14 0.07
CA ALA A 26 2.72 -4.45 0.44
C ALA A 26 2.27 -5.56 -0.52
N MET A 27 0.99 -5.57 -0.93
CA MET A 27 0.49 -6.55 -1.92
C MET A 27 1.19 -6.40 -3.27
N ILE A 28 1.42 -5.17 -3.74
CA ILE A 28 2.14 -4.90 -4.98
C ILE A 28 3.60 -5.35 -4.87
N ALA A 29 4.27 -4.99 -3.77
CA ALA A 29 5.66 -5.37 -3.53
C ALA A 29 5.82 -6.90 -3.47
N PHE A 30 4.87 -7.61 -2.86
CA PHE A 30 4.87 -9.07 -2.81
C PHE A 30 4.88 -9.66 -4.24
N ILE A 31 3.97 -9.23 -5.11
CA ILE A 31 3.91 -9.70 -6.50
C ILE A 31 5.20 -9.35 -7.27
N MET A 32 5.74 -8.14 -7.07
CA MET A 32 7.00 -7.72 -7.69
C MET A 32 8.17 -8.60 -7.27
N ILE A 33 8.28 -8.95 -5.99
CA ILE A 33 9.36 -9.80 -5.47
C ILE A 33 9.34 -11.17 -6.16
N PHE A 34 8.18 -11.84 -6.22
CA PHE A 34 8.09 -13.13 -6.93
C PHE A 34 8.39 -13.00 -8.42
N SER A 35 7.96 -11.91 -9.05
CA SER A 35 8.20 -11.69 -10.48
C SER A 35 9.70 -11.49 -10.78
N ILE A 36 10.39 -10.75 -9.91
CA ILE A 36 11.84 -10.52 -10.00
C ILE A 36 12.60 -11.81 -9.69
N GLU A 37 12.26 -12.51 -8.61
CA GLU A 37 12.87 -13.79 -8.25
C GLU A 37 12.70 -14.80 -9.39
N PHE A 38 11.50 -14.88 -9.98
CA PHE A 38 11.24 -15.76 -11.11
C PHE A 38 12.11 -15.41 -12.33
N PHE A 39 12.19 -14.12 -12.69
CA PHE A 39 13.02 -13.66 -13.80
C PHE A 39 14.49 -13.97 -13.60
N PHE A 40 15.04 -13.74 -12.39
CA PHE A 40 16.47 -13.96 -12.15
C PHE A 40 16.87 -15.44 -11.97
N LEU A 41 15.94 -16.30 -11.54
CA LEU A 41 16.23 -17.72 -11.30
C LEU A 41 15.90 -18.63 -12.48
N TYR A 42 14.88 -18.31 -13.29
CA TYR A 42 14.34 -19.23 -14.29
C TYR A 42 14.40 -18.73 -15.73
N LEU A 43 14.63 -17.43 -15.96
CA LEU A 43 14.85 -16.88 -17.30
C LEU A 43 16.35 -16.66 -17.55
#